data_AF-A0A4R2JDI9-F1
#
_entry.id   AF-A0A4R2JDI9-F1
#
_cell.length_a   1.000
_cell.length_b   1.000
_cell.length_c   1.000
_cell.angle_alpha   90.00
_cell.angle_beta   90.00
_cell.angle_gamma   90.00
#
_symmetry.space_group_name_H-M   'P 1'
#
loop_
_entity.id
_entity.type
_entity.pdbx_description
1 polymer ?
#
loop_
_entity_poly.entity_id
_entity_poly.type
_entity_poly.pdbx_seq_one_letter_code
_entity_poly.pdbx_strand_id
1 'polypeptide(L)'
;MTNSTTDVICYYHDPVKGPLIRHAVLPALAAATRLGATGHLERHWLHGPHVRIRLDGPRAAAEAAAEVLRTYVADNPSTVDIPRSELLAQAERNGLAELILPPYEPLYPNNTVRIEPTDTSRLNDILGSDILVDLRRTGLRLGVDAVRESLDAIADTTQERVQLTVTAMAVHASRYPPGLGNGYHSFLSHLEDFLLASDPDGTIRARFDRIWERNSDQVVEAVERVAAGHPTNQLEAAWQHWTIGMRLAGEDAYDWGYLKAAVNPRHGQIAYQTGDPATIQRYNAAERTKFSDYHTQLWEVDLDHPLVKRPLTVYRFATNVLYQLLAICDVTPMERYLAADLMTRATQRITGVAWSDHLAGMERK
;
A
#
# COMPACT_ATOMS: atom_id res chain seq x y z
N MET A 1 2.14 -27.98 -20.12
CA MET A 1 2.50 -26.60 -20.50
C MET A 1 2.88 -25.89 -19.22
N THR A 2 4.13 -25.46 -19.08
CA THR A 2 4.59 -24.72 -17.88
C THR A 2 3.90 -23.37 -17.87
N ASN A 3 3.02 -23.12 -16.90
CA ASN A 3 2.42 -21.80 -16.71
C ASN A 3 3.55 -20.83 -16.35
N SER A 4 3.86 -19.88 -17.24
CA SER A 4 4.85 -18.82 -17.01
C SER A 4 4.15 -17.54 -16.60
N THR A 5 4.54 -16.93 -15.47
CA THR A 5 4.03 -15.62 -15.06
C THR A 5 4.49 -14.56 -16.05
N THR A 6 3.55 -13.72 -16.50
CA THR A 6 3.78 -12.68 -17.50
C THR A 6 3.23 -11.35 -16.99
N ASP A 7 4.00 -10.27 -17.20
CA ASP A 7 3.56 -8.90 -16.96
C ASP A 7 3.05 -8.28 -18.27
N VAL A 8 1.82 -7.78 -18.28
CA VAL A 8 1.28 -6.91 -19.34
C VAL A 8 1.36 -5.48 -18.82
N ILE A 9 2.23 -4.66 -19.40
CA ILE A 9 2.64 -3.36 -18.87
C ILE A 9 2.12 -2.26 -19.79
N CYS A 10 1.39 -1.29 -19.24
CA CYS A 10 0.90 -0.11 -19.94
C CYS A 10 1.59 1.14 -19.39
N TYR A 11 2.58 1.66 -20.13
CA TYR A 11 3.22 2.94 -19.85
C TYR A 11 2.26 4.06 -20.23
N TYR A 12 1.79 4.78 -19.22
CA TYR A 12 0.78 5.82 -19.33
C TYR A 12 1.16 6.92 -18.36
N HIS A 13 1.60 8.08 -18.83
CA HIS A 13 2.31 9.03 -17.95
C HIS A 13 1.39 9.91 -17.10
N ASP A 14 0.09 9.95 -17.37
CA ASP A 14 -0.89 10.69 -16.57
C ASP A 14 -0.84 10.28 -15.08
N PRO A 15 -0.59 11.19 -14.13
CA PRO A 15 -0.52 10.82 -12.71
C PRO A 15 -1.79 10.18 -12.18
N VAL A 16 -2.96 10.49 -12.73
CA VAL A 16 -4.25 9.89 -12.35
C VAL A 16 -4.51 8.68 -13.25
N LYS A 17 -4.59 7.50 -12.65
CA LYS A 17 -4.73 6.22 -13.38
C LYS A 17 -6.13 5.62 -13.29
N GLY A 18 -7.01 6.19 -12.46
CA GLY A 18 -8.37 5.73 -12.18
C GLY A 18 -9.16 5.44 -13.45
N PRO A 19 -9.24 6.37 -14.42
CA PRO A 19 -9.90 6.12 -15.70
C PRO A 19 -9.31 4.94 -16.48
N LEU A 20 -7.98 4.88 -16.62
CA LEU A 20 -7.30 3.75 -17.28
C LEU A 20 -7.60 2.43 -16.55
N ILE A 21 -7.57 2.43 -15.22
CA ILE A 21 -7.77 1.23 -14.43
C ILE A 21 -9.22 0.75 -14.52
N ARG A 22 -10.18 1.66 -14.33
CA ARG A 22 -11.62 1.40 -14.36
C ARG A 22 -12.05 0.90 -15.74
N HIS A 23 -11.61 1.57 -16.81
CA HIS A 23 -12.14 1.36 -18.15
C HIS A 23 -11.31 0.39 -19.02
N ALA A 24 -10.07 0.07 -18.64
CA ALA A 24 -9.22 -0.82 -19.44
C ALA A 24 -8.53 -1.93 -18.64
N VAL A 25 -7.88 -1.61 -17.51
CA VAL A 25 -7.07 -2.59 -16.78
C VAL A 25 -7.94 -3.66 -16.12
N LEU A 26 -9.01 -3.27 -15.42
CA LEU A 26 -9.94 -4.21 -14.80
C LEU A 26 -10.68 -5.05 -15.86
N PRO A 27 -11.21 -4.49 -16.97
CA PRO A 27 -11.73 -5.27 -18.10
C PRO A 27 -10.70 -6.22 -18.73
N ALA A 28 -9.45 -5.80 -18.89
CA ALA A 28 -8.36 -6.62 -19.43
C ALA A 28 -8.04 -7.82 -18.52
N LEU A 29 -7.96 -7.59 -17.21
CA LEU A 29 -7.79 -8.67 -16.23
C LEU A 29 -8.97 -9.66 -16.27
N ALA A 30 -10.21 -9.16 -16.33
CA ALA A 30 -11.39 -10.01 -16.45
C ALA A 30 -11.39 -10.83 -17.75
N ALA A 31 -10.93 -10.27 -18.87
CA ALA A 31 -10.76 -10.99 -20.13
C ALA A 31 -9.71 -12.10 -20.03
N ALA A 32 -8.55 -11.82 -19.42
CA ALA A 32 -7.52 -12.82 -19.16
C ALA A 32 -8.05 -13.95 -18.26
N THR A 33 -8.86 -13.63 -17.24
CA THR A 33 -9.46 -14.64 -16.35
C THR A 33 -10.43 -15.56 -17.07
N ARG A 34 -11.23 -15.06 -18.02
CA ARG A 34 -12.07 -15.92 -18.87
C ARG A 34 -11.27 -16.89 -19.74
N LEU A 35 -10.00 -16.58 -20.01
CA LEU A 35 -9.06 -17.43 -20.74
C LEU A 35 -8.22 -18.34 -19.81
N GLY A 36 -8.62 -18.45 -18.53
CA GLY A 36 -7.99 -19.36 -17.58
C GLY A 36 -6.75 -18.82 -16.89
N ALA A 37 -6.47 -17.51 -16.98
CA ALA A 37 -5.41 -16.90 -16.18
C ALA A 37 -5.91 -16.45 -14.80
N THR A 38 -5.02 -16.40 -13.82
CA THR A 38 -5.23 -15.68 -12.57
C THR A 38 -4.25 -14.53 -12.48
N GLY A 39 -4.63 -13.42 -11.87
CA GLY A 39 -3.72 -12.29 -11.76
C GLY A 39 -4.20 -11.17 -10.88
N HIS A 40 -3.39 -10.14 -10.83
CA HIS A 40 -3.64 -8.90 -10.11
C HIS A 40 -3.04 -7.73 -10.90
N LEU A 41 -3.29 -6.52 -10.43
CA LEU A 41 -2.76 -5.29 -11.00
C LEU A 41 -1.85 -4.58 -10.02
N GLU A 42 -0.88 -3.85 -10.56
CA GLU A 42 0.03 -3.01 -9.80
C GLU A 42 0.24 -1.67 -10.51
N ARG A 43 0.55 -0.63 -9.73
CA ARG A 43 1.13 0.62 -10.23
C ARG A 43 2.60 0.65 -9.91
N HIS A 44 3.39 1.23 -10.81
CA HIS A 44 4.82 1.32 -10.61
C HIS A 44 5.43 2.49 -11.40
N TRP A 45 6.64 2.87 -11.03
CA TRP A 45 7.34 4.04 -11.58
C TRP A 45 8.65 3.70 -12.29
N LEU A 46 9.29 2.58 -11.93
CA LEU A 46 10.54 2.14 -12.57
C LEU A 46 10.37 2.01 -14.08
N HIS A 47 11.31 2.59 -14.83
CA HIS A 47 11.27 2.69 -16.30
C HIS A 47 10.15 3.58 -16.88
N GLY A 48 9.49 4.38 -16.04
CA GLY A 48 8.42 5.32 -16.40
C GLY A 48 7.10 5.00 -15.69
N PRO A 49 6.18 5.98 -15.50
CA PRO A 49 4.89 5.75 -14.85
C PRO A 49 4.03 4.75 -15.63
N HIS A 50 3.60 3.68 -14.97
CA HIS A 50 2.82 2.63 -15.63
C HIS A 50 1.87 1.91 -14.69
N VAL A 51 0.91 1.21 -15.30
CA VAL A 51 0.12 0.15 -14.67
C VAL A 51 0.56 -1.18 -15.29
N ARG A 52 0.60 -2.25 -14.50
CA ARG A 52 0.84 -3.60 -15.01
C ARG A 52 -0.24 -4.56 -14.52
N ILE A 53 -0.55 -5.54 -15.36
CA ILE A 53 -1.34 -6.72 -15.01
C ILE A 53 -0.37 -7.89 -14.96
N ARG A 54 -0.23 -8.53 -13.81
CA ARG A 54 0.60 -9.74 -13.65
C ARG A 54 -0.30 -10.96 -13.72
N LEU A 55 -0.01 -11.85 -14.66
CA LEU A 55 -0.86 -12.99 -15.00
C LEU A 55 -0.08 -14.30 -14.87
N ASP A 56 -0.65 -15.24 -14.12
CA ASP A 56 -0.32 -16.65 -14.13
C ASP A 56 -1.31 -17.37 -15.06
N GLY A 57 -0.84 -17.89 -16.19
CA GLY A 57 -1.71 -18.60 -17.13
C GLY A 57 -1.19 -18.66 -18.56
N PRO A 58 -2.06 -18.99 -19.53
CA PRO A 58 -1.69 -19.11 -20.93
C PRO A 58 -1.24 -17.78 -21.54
N ARG A 59 -0.28 -17.82 -22.46
CA ARG A 59 0.19 -16.64 -23.20
C ARG A 59 -0.94 -15.86 -23.90
N ALA A 60 -1.93 -16.59 -24.43
CA ALA A 60 -3.11 -15.99 -25.07
C ALA A 60 -3.91 -15.07 -24.13
N ALA A 61 -3.90 -15.33 -22.81
CA ALA A 61 -4.56 -14.46 -21.84
C ALA A 61 -3.83 -13.11 -21.69
N ALA A 62 -2.50 -13.12 -21.71
CA ALA A 62 -1.69 -11.90 -21.69
C ALA A 62 -1.84 -11.09 -22.99
N GLU A 63 -1.94 -11.76 -24.13
CA GLU A 63 -2.19 -11.12 -25.43
C GLU A 63 -3.56 -10.47 -25.49
N ALA A 64 -4.61 -11.15 -25.01
CA ALA A 64 -5.95 -10.57 -24.92
C ALA A 64 -6.00 -9.35 -24.00
N ALA A 65 -5.33 -9.41 -22.84
CA ALA A 65 -5.23 -8.26 -21.93
C ALA A 65 -4.49 -7.08 -22.57
N ALA A 66 -3.37 -7.35 -23.26
CA ALA A 66 -2.61 -6.32 -23.95
C ALA A 66 -3.42 -5.63 -25.05
N GLU A 67 -4.25 -6.38 -25.78
CA GLU A 67 -5.09 -5.82 -26.85
C GLU A 67 -6.14 -4.85 -26.33
N VAL A 68 -6.79 -5.18 -25.20
CA VAL A 68 -7.72 -4.27 -24.52
C VAL A 68 -7.02 -2.97 -24.12
N LEU A 69 -5.81 -3.06 -23.55
CA LEU A 69 -5.04 -1.88 -23.15
C LEU A 69 -4.58 -1.04 -24.35
N ARG A 70 -4.14 -1.68 -25.44
CA ARG A 70 -3.74 -0.97 -26.67
C ARG A 70 -4.90 -0.21 -27.27
N THR A 71 -6.08 -0.85 -27.33
CA THR A 71 -7.30 -0.21 -27.83
C THR A 71 -7.63 1.04 -26.99
N TYR A 72 -7.65 0.90 -25.66
CA TYR A 72 -7.93 2.03 -24.78
C TYR A 72 -6.92 3.17 -24.95
N VAL A 73 -5.62 2.86 -25.00
CA VAL A 73 -4.55 3.87 -25.11
C VAL A 73 -4.58 4.57 -26.48
N ALA A 74 -4.99 3.88 -27.55
CA ALA A 74 -5.18 4.51 -28.85
C ALA A 74 -6.34 5.53 -28.83
N ASP A 75 -7.44 5.19 -28.14
CA ASP A 75 -8.62 6.04 -28.04
C ASP A 75 -8.49 7.16 -26.98
N ASN A 76 -7.71 6.92 -25.93
CA ASN A 76 -7.56 7.78 -24.76
C ASN A 76 -6.08 7.96 -24.37
N PRO A 77 -5.22 8.48 -25.24
CA PRO A 77 -3.79 8.61 -24.96
C PRO A 77 -3.54 9.59 -23.81
N SER A 78 -2.60 9.25 -22.94
CA SER A 78 -2.02 10.20 -21.98
C SER A 78 -1.35 11.31 -22.76
N THR A 79 -1.76 12.55 -22.52
CA THR A 79 -1.21 13.75 -23.15
C THR A 79 -0.09 14.39 -22.32
N VAL A 80 0.26 13.80 -21.18
CA VAL A 80 1.32 14.32 -20.31
C VAL A 80 2.68 14.09 -20.98
N ASP A 81 3.40 15.19 -21.18
CA ASP A 81 4.79 15.21 -21.66
C ASP A 81 5.72 15.54 -20.49
N ILE A 82 6.42 14.52 -19.98
CA ILE A 82 7.37 14.66 -18.88
C ILE A 82 8.78 14.54 -19.47
N PRO A 83 9.65 15.56 -19.31
CA PRO A 83 11.02 15.48 -19.79
C PRO A 83 11.75 14.27 -19.22
N ARG A 84 12.57 13.63 -20.07
CA ARG A 84 13.38 12.47 -19.67
C ARG A 84 14.20 12.72 -18.40
N SER A 85 14.80 13.90 -18.25
CA SER A 85 15.56 14.27 -17.06
C SER A 85 14.71 14.31 -15.79
N GLU A 86 13.46 14.75 -15.89
CA GLU A 86 12.54 14.80 -14.76
C GLU A 86 12.08 13.40 -14.35
N LEU A 87 11.80 12.52 -15.32
CA LEU A 87 11.50 11.12 -15.06
C LEU A 87 12.64 10.40 -14.34
N LEU A 88 13.89 10.63 -14.75
CA LEU A 88 15.07 10.07 -14.08
C LEU A 88 15.25 10.61 -12.67
N ALA A 89 15.12 11.93 -12.47
CA ALA A 89 15.20 12.54 -11.14
C ALA A 89 14.08 12.05 -10.20
N GLN A 90 12.89 11.76 -10.74
CA GLN A 90 11.82 11.13 -9.97
C GLN A 90 12.13 9.66 -9.65
N ALA A 91 12.66 8.90 -10.60
CA ALA A 91 13.09 7.52 -10.39
C ALA A 91 14.19 7.42 -9.31
N GLU A 92 15.14 8.35 -9.29
CA GLU A 92 16.16 8.45 -8.24
C GLU A 92 15.55 8.67 -6.86
N ARG A 93 14.66 9.68 -6.73
CA ARG A 93 13.98 9.96 -5.46
C ARG A 93 13.14 8.78 -4.97
N ASN A 94 12.39 8.15 -5.87
CA ASN A 94 11.58 6.99 -5.54
C ASN A 94 12.46 5.77 -5.20
N GLY A 95 13.59 5.59 -5.90
CA GLY A 95 14.55 4.52 -5.64
C GLY A 95 15.16 4.61 -4.24
N LEU A 96 15.53 5.82 -3.80
CA LEU A 96 15.95 6.06 -2.41
C LEU A 96 14.82 5.78 -1.43
N ALA A 97 13.61 6.27 -1.71
CA ALA A 97 12.46 6.11 -0.83
C ALA A 97 11.99 4.66 -0.69
N GLU A 98 12.11 3.83 -1.73
CA GLU A 98 11.61 2.45 -1.78
C GLU A 98 12.71 1.39 -1.75
N LEU A 99 13.98 1.79 -1.58
CA LEU A 99 15.15 0.91 -1.65
C LEU A 99 15.26 0.13 -2.97
N ILE A 100 14.95 0.80 -4.09
CA ILE A 100 15.11 0.26 -5.44
C ILE A 100 16.35 0.90 -6.08
N LEU A 101 17.39 0.09 -6.29
CA LEU A 101 18.66 0.54 -6.87
C LEU A 101 18.59 0.67 -8.41
N PRO A 102 19.46 1.49 -9.02
CA PRO A 102 19.63 1.56 -10.48
C PRO A 102 19.98 0.20 -11.11
N PRO A 103 19.85 0.04 -12.45
CA PRO A 103 19.53 1.08 -13.43
C PRO A 103 18.03 1.44 -13.44
N TYR A 104 17.74 2.74 -13.57
CA TYR A 104 16.37 3.25 -13.79
C TYR A 104 15.99 3.30 -15.27
N GLU A 105 16.96 3.07 -16.14
CA GLU A 105 16.82 3.00 -17.59
C GLU A 105 16.69 1.54 -18.08
N PRO A 106 16.10 1.31 -19.27
CA PRO A 106 15.54 2.31 -20.20
C PRO A 106 14.28 2.97 -19.65
N LEU A 107 13.96 4.17 -20.12
CA LEU A 107 12.63 4.76 -19.94
C LEU A 107 11.78 4.39 -21.16
N TYR A 108 10.61 3.80 -20.91
CA TYR A 108 9.70 3.44 -21.99
C TYR A 108 8.83 4.64 -22.41
N PRO A 109 8.50 4.76 -23.71
CA PRO A 109 7.65 5.85 -24.18
C PRO A 109 6.25 5.80 -23.56
N ASN A 110 5.68 6.98 -23.34
CA ASN A 110 4.28 7.14 -22.97
C ASN A 110 3.37 6.46 -24.03
N ASN A 111 2.19 6.02 -23.62
CA ASN A 111 1.18 5.37 -24.47
C ASN A 111 1.66 4.08 -25.14
N THR A 112 2.46 3.27 -24.43
CA THR A 112 2.94 1.98 -24.94
C THR A 112 2.50 0.80 -24.09
N VAL A 113 2.16 -0.31 -24.74
CA VAL A 113 1.78 -1.57 -24.09
C VAL A 113 2.75 -2.68 -24.46
N ARG A 114 3.33 -3.30 -23.44
CA ARG A 114 4.36 -4.34 -23.55
C ARG A 114 3.91 -5.62 -22.86
N ILE A 115 4.43 -6.76 -23.31
CA ILE A 115 4.23 -8.05 -22.65
C ILE A 115 5.60 -8.65 -22.38
N GLU A 116 5.94 -8.87 -21.12
CA GLU A 116 7.28 -9.27 -20.68
C GLU A 116 7.19 -10.45 -19.70
N PRO A 117 8.20 -11.35 -19.67
CA PRO A 117 8.33 -12.30 -18.59
C PRO A 117 8.39 -11.56 -17.24
N THR A 118 7.72 -12.07 -16.23
CA THR A 118 7.73 -11.45 -14.91
C THR A 118 9.09 -11.60 -14.25
N ASP A 119 9.70 -10.47 -13.85
CA ASP A 119 10.88 -10.45 -12.97
C ASP A 119 10.44 -10.13 -11.52
N THR A 120 10.86 -10.99 -10.59
CA THR A 120 10.59 -10.83 -9.15
C THR A 120 11.86 -10.66 -8.33
N SER A 121 13.05 -10.63 -8.95
CA SER A 121 14.35 -10.56 -8.28
C SER A 121 14.42 -9.42 -7.25
N ARG A 122 14.04 -8.20 -7.67
CA ARG A 122 14.03 -7.01 -6.79
C ARG A 122 13.06 -7.14 -5.61
N LEU A 123 11.89 -7.74 -5.82
CA LEU A 123 10.94 -7.98 -4.75
C LEU A 123 11.46 -9.05 -3.79
N ASN A 124 12.10 -10.10 -4.32
CA ASN A 124 12.76 -11.11 -3.50
C ASN A 124 13.91 -10.50 -2.69
N ASP A 125 14.65 -9.54 -3.24
CA ASP A 125 15.72 -8.86 -2.50
C ASP A 125 15.21 -8.09 -1.28
N ILE A 126 14.05 -7.45 -1.41
CA ILE A 126 13.41 -6.68 -0.33
C ILE A 126 12.67 -7.58 0.66
N LEU A 127 11.93 -8.58 0.17
CA LEU A 127 11.11 -9.45 1.03
C LEU A 127 11.89 -10.64 1.61
N GLY A 128 12.97 -11.05 0.96
CA GLY A 128 13.87 -12.12 1.40
C GLY A 128 13.38 -13.55 1.12
N SER A 129 12.25 -13.73 0.43
CA SER A 129 11.71 -15.06 0.12
C SER A 129 10.65 -15.03 -0.99
N ASP A 130 10.66 -16.02 -1.88
CA ASP A 130 9.61 -16.21 -2.88
C ASP A 130 8.23 -16.44 -2.26
N ILE A 131 8.17 -17.07 -1.08
CA ILE A 131 6.91 -17.31 -0.37
C ILE A 131 6.28 -15.98 0.07
N LEU A 132 7.09 -15.00 0.48
CA LEU A 132 6.59 -13.67 0.84
C LEU A 132 6.22 -12.85 -0.40
N VAL A 133 6.92 -13.04 -1.52
CA VAL A 133 6.51 -12.48 -2.82
C VAL A 133 5.14 -13.03 -3.24
N ASP A 134 4.91 -14.34 -3.07
CA ASP A 134 3.64 -15.00 -3.36
C ASP A 134 2.53 -14.62 -2.40
N LEU A 135 2.84 -14.40 -1.11
CA LEU A 135 1.89 -13.87 -0.13
C LEU A 135 1.45 -12.45 -0.49
N ARG A 136 2.39 -11.59 -0.92
CA ARG A 136 2.06 -10.26 -1.46
C ARG A 136 1.17 -10.36 -2.70
N ARG A 137 1.52 -11.24 -3.66
CA ARG A 137 0.70 -11.51 -4.86
C ARG A 137 -0.71 -11.94 -4.47
N THR A 138 -0.85 -12.81 -3.48
CA THR A 138 -2.14 -13.26 -2.95
C THR A 138 -2.95 -12.10 -2.41
N GLY A 139 -2.34 -11.23 -1.60
CA GLY A 139 -2.99 -10.04 -1.07
C GLY A 139 -3.45 -9.04 -2.15
N LEU A 140 -2.64 -8.83 -3.19
CA LEU A 140 -3.00 -7.97 -4.32
C LEU A 140 -4.14 -8.57 -5.16
N ARG A 141 -4.14 -9.89 -5.36
CA ARG A 141 -5.20 -10.60 -6.07
C ARG A 141 -6.52 -10.56 -5.30
N LEU A 142 -6.50 -10.78 -3.98
CA LEU A 142 -7.68 -10.62 -3.12
C LEU A 142 -8.21 -9.19 -3.15
N GLY A 143 -7.34 -8.20 -3.38
CA GLY A 143 -7.70 -6.78 -3.38
C GLY A 143 -8.32 -6.28 -4.68
N VAL A 144 -8.41 -7.10 -5.74
CA VAL A 144 -8.93 -6.67 -7.05
C VAL A 144 -10.36 -6.15 -6.95
N ASP A 145 -11.23 -6.83 -6.19
CA ASP A 145 -12.61 -6.38 -6.01
C ASP A 145 -12.68 -5.11 -5.17
N ALA A 146 -11.87 -5.00 -4.10
CA ALA A 146 -11.79 -3.77 -3.31
C ALA A 146 -11.34 -2.56 -4.16
N VAL A 147 -10.39 -2.76 -5.08
CA VAL A 147 -9.98 -1.72 -6.04
C VAL A 147 -11.12 -1.35 -6.98
N ARG A 148 -11.87 -2.33 -7.51
CA ARG A 148 -13.02 -2.07 -8.38
C ARG A 148 -14.07 -1.22 -7.68
N GLU A 149 -14.53 -1.66 -6.51
CA GLU A 149 -15.54 -0.94 -5.74
C GLU A 149 -15.06 0.46 -5.31
N SER A 150 -13.76 0.59 -5.00
CA SER A 150 -13.16 1.87 -4.64
C SER A 150 -13.17 2.85 -5.81
N LEU A 151 -12.78 2.39 -7.00
CA LEU A 151 -12.79 3.22 -8.20
C LEU A 151 -14.22 3.54 -8.65
N ASP A 152 -15.19 2.66 -8.47
CA ASP A 152 -16.58 2.96 -8.81
C ASP A 152 -17.23 3.96 -7.83
N ALA A 153 -16.76 4.00 -6.58
CA ALA A 153 -17.28 4.89 -5.54
C ALA A 153 -16.73 6.32 -5.57
N ILE A 154 -15.54 6.56 -6.17
CA ILE A 154 -14.90 7.89 -6.17
C ILE A 154 -15.09 8.62 -7.50
N ALA A 155 -15.39 9.93 -7.44
CA ALA A 155 -15.44 10.83 -8.60
C ALA A 155 -14.09 11.54 -8.83
N ASP A 156 -12.99 10.92 -8.39
CA ASP A 156 -11.60 11.38 -8.54
C ASP A 156 -11.24 12.68 -7.80
N THR A 157 -11.98 13.05 -6.74
CA THR A 157 -11.60 14.17 -5.85
C THR A 157 -10.69 13.74 -4.70
N THR A 158 -9.88 14.68 -4.17
CA THR A 158 -9.04 14.43 -2.97
C THR A 158 -9.89 14.07 -1.74
N GLN A 159 -11.04 14.72 -1.55
CA GLN A 159 -11.90 14.45 -0.40
C GLN A 159 -12.43 13.01 -0.42
N GLU A 160 -12.91 12.54 -1.57
CA GLU A 160 -13.42 11.18 -1.73
C GLU A 160 -12.30 10.14 -1.57
N ARG A 161 -11.10 10.39 -2.11
CA ARG A 161 -9.93 9.51 -1.90
C ARG A 161 -9.54 9.41 -0.42
N VAL A 162 -9.60 10.51 0.32
CA VAL A 162 -9.36 10.51 1.78
C VAL A 162 -10.47 9.73 2.50
N GLN A 163 -11.75 9.93 2.16
CA GLN A 163 -12.86 9.18 2.77
C GLN A 163 -12.79 7.68 2.49
N LEU A 164 -12.48 7.29 1.24
CA LEU A 164 -12.17 5.92 0.86
C LEU A 164 -11.05 5.36 1.74
N THR A 165 -9.96 6.11 1.89
CA THR A 165 -8.79 5.66 2.65
C THR A 165 -9.11 5.50 4.14
N VAL A 166 -9.84 6.45 4.75
CA VAL A 166 -10.32 6.33 6.13
C VAL A 166 -11.18 5.09 6.30
N THR A 167 -12.10 4.83 5.35
CA THR A 167 -12.96 3.64 5.36
C THR A 167 -12.13 2.35 5.32
N ALA A 168 -11.22 2.22 4.36
CA ALA A 168 -10.37 1.04 4.21
C ALA A 168 -9.47 0.82 5.44
N MET A 169 -8.88 1.88 5.99
CA MET A 169 -8.07 1.82 7.21
C MET A 169 -8.90 1.43 8.44
N ALA A 170 -10.12 1.97 8.58
CA ALA A 170 -11.02 1.65 9.69
C ALA A 170 -11.52 0.20 9.62
N VAL A 171 -11.90 -0.28 8.43
CA VAL A 171 -12.22 -1.71 8.20
C VAL A 171 -11.04 -2.55 8.66
N HIS A 172 -9.83 -2.26 8.16
CA HIS A 172 -8.63 -3.03 8.48
C HIS A 172 -8.31 -3.02 9.99
N ALA A 173 -8.28 -1.83 10.61
CA ALA A 173 -8.00 -1.65 12.04
C ALA A 173 -9.01 -2.35 12.94
N SER A 174 -10.30 -2.29 12.61
CA SER A 174 -11.35 -2.91 13.41
C SER A 174 -11.25 -4.44 13.48
N ARG A 175 -10.51 -5.07 12.56
CA ARG A 175 -10.32 -6.53 12.48
C ARG A 175 -8.97 -7.00 13.03
N TYR A 176 -8.17 -6.11 13.59
CA TYR A 176 -7.09 -6.52 14.47
C TYR A 176 -7.68 -7.30 15.65
N PRO A 177 -7.07 -8.39 16.19
CA PRO A 177 -7.80 -9.28 17.11
C PRO A 177 -8.28 -8.62 18.42
N PRO A 178 -7.51 -7.71 19.04
CA PRO A 178 -8.01 -6.80 20.09
C PRO A 178 -8.87 -5.59 19.64
N GLY A 179 -9.28 -5.54 18.37
CA GLY A 179 -10.17 -4.53 17.80
C GLY A 179 -9.52 -3.19 17.41
N LEU A 180 -10.39 -2.23 17.08
CA LEU A 180 -10.04 -0.90 16.54
C LEU A 180 -8.99 -0.17 17.40
N GLY A 181 -9.17 -0.17 18.73
CA GLY A 181 -8.29 0.51 19.68
C GLY A 181 -6.84 0.01 19.70
N ASN A 182 -6.57 -1.14 19.07
CA ASN A 182 -5.22 -1.67 18.89
C ASN A 182 -4.77 -1.63 17.42
N GLY A 183 -5.68 -1.88 16.48
CA GLY A 183 -5.35 -1.93 15.05
C GLY A 183 -4.88 -0.59 14.46
N TYR A 184 -5.29 0.55 15.04
CA TYR A 184 -4.93 1.87 14.52
C TYR A 184 -3.44 2.21 14.68
N HIS A 185 -2.74 1.59 15.63
CA HIS A 185 -1.34 1.87 15.96
C HIS A 185 -0.37 1.66 14.79
N SER A 186 -0.68 0.74 13.86
CA SER A 186 0.15 0.60 12.64
C SER A 186 0.07 1.81 11.72
N PHE A 187 -1.09 2.47 11.66
CA PHE A 187 -1.27 3.69 10.86
C PHE A 187 -0.62 4.89 11.55
N LEU A 188 -0.80 5.01 12.88
CA LEU A 188 -0.13 6.03 13.68
C LEU A 188 1.40 5.92 13.57
N SER A 189 1.96 4.71 13.66
CA SER A 189 3.40 4.48 13.46
C SER A 189 3.89 5.01 12.12
N HIS A 190 3.19 4.71 11.02
CA HIS A 190 3.59 5.20 9.70
C HIS A 190 3.44 6.72 9.56
N LEU A 191 2.40 7.32 10.15
CA LEU A 191 2.19 8.76 10.18
C LEU A 191 3.32 9.48 10.93
N GLU A 192 3.64 9.02 12.14
CA GLU A 192 4.64 9.67 12.98
C GLU A 192 6.06 9.51 12.42
N ASP A 193 6.38 8.38 11.74
CA ASP A 193 7.64 8.22 11.01
C ASP A 193 7.75 9.22 9.85
N PHE A 194 6.65 9.44 9.13
CA PHE A 194 6.59 10.41 8.04
C PHE A 194 6.75 11.84 8.55
N LEU A 195 6.00 12.26 9.57
CA LEU A 195 6.07 13.62 10.11
C LEU A 195 7.46 13.92 10.68
N LEU A 196 8.08 12.96 11.39
CA LEU A 196 9.45 13.09 11.87
C LEU A 196 10.45 13.38 10.72
N ALA A 197 10.28 12.72 9.59
CA ALA A 197 11.18 12.84 8.45
C ALA A 197 10.88 14.03 7.53
N SER A 198 9.61 14.43 7.42
CA SER A 198 9.11 15.32 6.36
C SER A 198 8.39 16.57 6.85
N ASP A 199 8.17 16.72 8.16
CA ASP A 199 7.47 17.88 8.76
C ASP A 199 8.26 18.53 9.91
N PRO A 200 9.55 18.90 9.71
CA PRO A 200 10.39 19.44 10.78
C PRO A 200 9.88 20.78 11.36
N ASP A 201 9.04 21.51 10.62
CA ASP A 201 8.47 22.80 11.05
C ASP A 201 7.00 22.70 11.50
N GLY A 202 6.40 21.50 11.46
CA GLY A 202 5.02 21.25 11.88
C GLY A 202 3.94 21.79 10.92
N THR A 203 4.29 22.23 9.72
CA THR A 203 3.35 22.79 8.74
C THR A 203 2.31 21.78 8.29
N ILE A 204 2.70 20.52 8.07
CA ILE A 204 1.79 19.45 7.65
C ILE A 204 0.85 19.10 8.80
N ARG A 205 1.38 18.91 10.02
CA ARG A 205 0.57 18.65 11.22
C ARG A 205 -0.49 19.73 11.44
N ALA A 206 -0.11 21.01 11.37
CA ALA A 206 -1.03 22.12 11.51
C ALA A 206 -2.12 22.16 10.41
N ARG A 207 -1.82 21.68 9.20
CA ARG A 207 -2.83 21.52 8.14
C ARG A 207 -3.80 20.39 8.48
N PHE A 208 -3.31 19.26 8.97
CA PHE A 208 -4.15 18.14 9.38
C PHE A 208 -5.06 18.55 10.54
N ASP A 209 -4.57 19.32 11.52
CA ASP A 209 -5.37 19.87 12.62
C ASP A 209 -6.57 20.67 12.11
N ARG A 210 -6.36 21.60 11.17
CA ARG A 210 -7.45 22.40 10.58
C ARG A 210 -8.46 21.55 9.80
N ILE A 211 -8.03 20.45 9.20
CA ILE A 211 -8.93 19.52 8.50
C ILE A 211 -9.73 18.73 9.53
N TRP A 212 -9.10 18.24 10.59
CA TRP A 212 -9.76 17.56 11.70
C TRP A 212 -10.83 18.44 12.34
N GLU A 213 -10.51 19.67 12.71
CA GLU A 213 -11.45 20.63 13.33
C GLU A 213 -12.74 20.81 12.53
N ARG A 214 -12.66 20.73 11.20
CA ARG A 214 -13.81 20.93 10.31
C ARG A 214 -14.62 19.66 10.04
N ASN A 215 -14.01 18.48 10.17
CA ASN A 215 -14.59 17.23 9.68
C ASN A 215 -14.72 16.15 10.76
N SER A 216 -14.30 16.40 12.00
CA SER A 216 -14.15 15.38 13.03
C SER A 216 -15.40 14.56 13.27
N ASP A 217 -16.59 15.19 13.29
CA ASP A 217 -17.83 14.48 13.61
C ASP A 217 -18.21 13.49 12.50
N GLN A 218 -18.09 13.90 11.24
CA GLN A 218 -18.31 13.02 10.08
C GLN A 218 -17.31 11.87 10.04
N VAL A 219 -16.04 12.14 10.34
CA VAL A 219 -14.98 11.11 10.37
C VAL A 219 -15.25 10.11 11.50
N VAL A 220 -15.60 10.58 12.70
CA VAL A 220 -15.92 9.72 13.85
C VAL A 220 -17.10 8.81 13.53
N GLU A 221 -18.19 9.36 13.01
CA GLU A 221 -19.37 8.59 12.62
C GLU A 221 -19.02 7.50 11.59
N ALA A 222 -18.22 7.85 10.56
CA ALA A 222 -17.80 6.89 9.56
C ALA A 222 -16.93 5.76 10.15
N VAL A 223 -15.98 6.09 11.03
CA VAL A 223 -15.10 5.10 11.67
C VAL A 223 -15.89 4.20 12.63
N GLU A 224 -16.80 4.75 13.45
CA GLU A 224 -17.67 3.96 14.34
C GLU A 224 -18.53 2.98 13.55
N ARG A 225 -19.20 3.47 12.51
CA ARG A 225 -20.10 2.68 11.66
C ARG A 225 -19.37 1.51 11.01
N VAL A 226 -18.19 1.74 10.47
CA VAL A 226 -17.36 0.70 9.86
C VAL A 226 -16.85 -0.28 10.91
N ALA A 227 -16.40 0.22 12.06
CA ALA A 227 -15.86 -0.62 13.14
C ALA A 227 -16.91 -1.52 13.81
N ALA A 228 -18.19 -1.13 13.77
CA ALA A 228 -19.30 -2.00 14.20
C ALA A 228 -19.37 -3.32 13.42
N GLY A 229 -18.74 -3.37 12.24
CA GLY A 229 -18.41 -4.62 11.58
C GLY A 229 -19.52 -5.24 10.74
N HIS A 230 -20.54 -4.45 10.42
CA HIS A 230 -21.63 -4.82 9.53
C HIS A 230 -21.55 -3.90 8.30
N PRO A 231 -20.90 -4.33 7.20
CA PRO A 231 -20.78 -3.51 6.00
C PRO A 231 -22.14 -3.01 5.54
N THR A 232 -22.21 -1.71 5.25
CA THR A 232 -23.46 -1.06 4.82
C THR A 232 -23.52 -0.84 3.31
N ASN A 233 -22.42 -1.08 2.60
CA ASN A 233 -22.28 -0.95 1.16
C ASN A 233 -21.25 -1.96 0.61
N GLN A 234 -21.14 -2.04 -0.72
CA GLN A 234 -20.23 -2.97 -1.41
C GLN A 234 -18.75 -2.66 -1.16
N LEU A 235 -18.39 -1.37 -1.08
CA LEU A 235 -17.03 -0.93 -0.79
C LEU A 235 -16.53 -1.47 0.57
N GLU A 236 -17.30 -1.28 1.63
CA GLU A 236 -16.99 -1.78 2.97
C GLU A 236 -16.93 -3.30 2.99
N ALA A 237 -17.84 -3.97 2.28
CA ALA A 237 -17.85 -5.43 2.19
C ALA A 237 -16.61 -5.97 1.48
N ALA A 238 -16.18 -5.32 0.40
CA ALA A 238 -14.99 -5.70 -0.36
C ALA A 238 -13.71 -5.52 0.47
N TRP A 239 -13.55 -4.38 1.15
CA TRP A 239 -12.42 -4.18 2.07
C TRP A 239 -12.45 -5.15 3.25
N GLN A 240 -13.62 -5.47 3.79
CA GLN A 240 -13.74 -6.44 4.87
C GLN A 240 -13.34 -7.84 4.41
N HIS A 241 -13.79 -8.26 3.22
CA HIS A 241 -13.40 -9.54 2.62
C HIS A 241 -11.88 -9.59 2.46
N TRP A 242 -11.28 -8.53 1.89
CA TRP A 242 -9.84 -8.43 1.71
C TRP A 242 -9.09 -8.53 3.03
N THR A 243 -9.47 -7.74 4.04
CA THR A 243 -8.81 -7.74 5.36
C THR A 243 -8.85 -9.12 6.02
N ILE A 244 -10.00 -9.81 5.96
CA ILE A 244 -10.13 -11.15 6.53
C ILE A 244 -9.28 -12.16 5.75
N GLY A 245 -9.38 -12.16 4.42
CA GLY A 245 -8.63 -13.09 3.57
C GLY A 245 -7.11 -12.91 3.71
N MET A 246 -6.65 -11.66 3.76
CA MET A 246 -5.24 -11.33 3.93
C MET A 246 -4.73 -11.72 5.31
N ARG A 247 -5.53 -11.55 6.37
CA ARG A 247 -5.20 -12.05 7.71
C ARG A 247 -5.03 -13.56 7.71
N LEU A 248 -5.98 -14.31 7.16
CA LEU A 248 -5.91 -15.77 7.11
C LEU A 248 -4.66 -16.26 6.37
N ALA A 249 -4.39 -15.72 5.17
CA ALA A 249 -3.20 -16.08 4.41
C ALA A 249 -1.89 -15.73 5.14
N GLY A 250 -1.85 -14.59 5.84
CA GLY A 250 -0.69 -14.18 6.62
C GLY A 250 -0.50 -15.00 7.90
N GLU A 251 -1.58 -15.39 8.57
CA GLU A 251 -1.58 -16.30 9.71
C GLU A 251 -1.00 -17.65 9.33
N ASP A 252 -1.44 -18.24 8.22
CA ASP A 252 -0.88 -19.48 7.69
C ASP A 252 0.63 -19.32 7.44
N ALA A 253 1.05 -18.26 6.73
CA ALA A 253 2.46 -18.02 6.44
C ALA A 253 3.32 -17.81 7.71
N TYR A 254 2.74 -17.20 8.75
CA TYR A 254 3.41 -17.03 10.05
C TYR A 254 3.54 -18.38 10.78
N ASP A 255 2.47 -19.17 10.83
CA ASP A 255 2.43 -20.44 11.55
C ASP A 255 3.36 -21.49 10.91
N TRP A 256 3.56 -21.42 9.58
CA TRP A 256 4.58 -22.19 8.85
C TRP A 256 6.01 -21.63 8.97
N GLY A 257 6.20 -20.50 9.66
CA GLY A 257 7.51 -19.90 9.93
C GLY A 257 8.11 -19.09 8.77
N TYR A 258 7.33 -18.80 7.73
CA TYR A 258 7.78 -18.00 6.58
C TYR A 258 7.70 -16.49 6.85
N LEU A 259 6.63 -16.03 7.51
CA LEU A 259 6.47 -14.65 7.91
C LEU A 259 7.00 -14.45 9.35
N LYS A 260 8.01 -13.61 9.52
CA LYS A 260 8.70 -13.39 10.80
C LYS A 260 8.61 -11.93 11.24
N ALA A 261 8.57 -11.71 12.56
CA ALA A 261 8.53 -10.38 13.16
C ALA A 261 9.83 -9.58 13.01
N ALA A 262 10.95 -10.26 12.73
CA ALA A 262 12.27 -9.64 12.67
C ALA A 262 12.38 -8.65 11.51
N VAL A 263 13.04 -7.52 11.77
CA VAL A 263 13.41 -6.56 10.72
C VAL A 263 14.30 -7.27 9.70
N ASN A 264 13.97 -7.18 8.42
CA ASN A 264 14.81 -7.75 7.37
C ASN A 264 16.16 -6.99 7.33
N PRO A 265 17.29 -7.63 7.69
CA PRO A 265 18.60 -6.96 7.69
C PRO A 265 19.01 -6.48 6.30
N ARG A 266 18.43 -7.04 5.23
CA ARG A 266 18.70 -6.60 3.85
C ARG A 266 18.31 -5.14 3.61
N HIS A 267 17.33 -4.58 4.32
CA HIS A 267 16.97 -3.17 4.15
C HIS A 267 18.16 -2.25 4.47
N GLY A 268 18.87 -2.49 5.57
CA GLY A 268 20.07 -1.73 5.93
C GLY A 268 21.20 -1.94 4.93
N GLN A 269 21.38 -3.17 4.43
CA GLN A 269 22.39 -3.50 3.42
C GLN A 269 22.14 -2.76 2.09
N ILE A 270 20.90 -2.77 1.61
CA ILE A 270 20.51 -2.04 0.38
C ILE A 270 20.61 -0.53 0.62
N ALA A 271 20.22 -0.04 1.80
CA ALA A 271 20.36 1.38 2.13
C ALA A 271 21.82 1.87 2.03
N TYR A 272 22.81 1.09 2.50
CA TYR A 272 24.22 1.44 2.29
C TYR A 272 24.63 1.49 0.82
N GLN A 273 24.05 0.63 -0.03
CA GLN A 273 24.33 0.62 -1.47
C GLN A 273 23.81 1.89 -2.17
N THR A 274 22.84 2.59 -1.58
CA THR A 274 22.38 3.89 -2.10
C THR A 274 23.41 5.00 -1.93
N GLY A 275 24.29 4.90 -0.93
CA GLY A 275 25.24 5.95 -0.55
C GLY A 275 24.59 7.21 0.04
N ASP A 276 23.27 7.25 0.23
CA ASP A 276 22.54 8.41 0.78
C ASP A 276 22.44 8.32 2.32
N PRO A 277 23.03 9.27 3.07
CA PRO A 277 23.04 9.21 4.54
C PRO A 277 21.64 9.22 5.16
N ALA A 278 20.68 9.95 4.59
CA ALA A 278 19.32 10.01 5.11
C ALA A 278 18.59 8.67 4.95
N THR A 279 18.78 8.01 3.81
CA THR A 279 18.24 6.68 3.50
C THR A 279 18.86 5.63 4.43
N ILE A 280 20.18 5.67 4.65
CA ILE A 280 20.86 4.79 5.60
C ILE A 280 20.30 4.96 7.01
N GLN A 281 20.23 6.19 7.51
CA GLN A 281 19.71 6.49 8.84
C GLN A 281 18.25 6.03 9.02
N ARG A 282 17.44 6.10 7.95
CA ARG A 282 16.04 5.70 7.99
C ARG A 282 15.84 4.18 8.05
N TYR A 283 16.57 3.45 7.19
CA TYR A 283 16.32 2.03 6.93
C TYR A 283 17.28 1.08 7.66
N ASN A 284 18.40 1.57 8.19
CA ASN A 284 19.29 0.80 9.03
C ASN A 284 19.00 1.09 10.52
N ALA A 285 18.47 0.09 11.21
CA ALA A 285 18.14 0.19 12.64
C ALA A 285 19.36 0.56 13.52
N ALA A 286 20.58 0.14 13.16
CA ALA A 286 21.79 0.45 13.92
C ALA A 286 22.25 1.90 13.77
N GLU A 287 21.88 2.55 12.66
CA GLU A 287 22.27 3.93 12.34
C GLU A 287 21.18 4.95 12.69
N ARG A 288 20.00 4.46 13.07
CA ARG A 288 18.84 5.32 13.32
C ARG A 288 18.97 6.02 14.67
N THR A 289 19.08 7.35 14.63
CA THR A 289 19.30 8.17 15.84
C THR A 289 18.10 9.04 16.24
N LYS A 290 17.02 9.04 15.46
CA LYS A 290 15.82 9.85 15.71
C LYS A 290 14.56 9.00 15.71
N PHE A 291 13.70 9.30 16.67
CA PHE A 291 12.40 8.65 16.90
C PHE A 291 11.40 9.72 17.30
N SER A 292 10.15 9.55 16.89
CA SER A 292 9.06 10.39 17.39
C SER A 292 8.68 9.92 18.80
N ASP A 293 7.95 10.75 19.54
CA ASP A 293 7.48 10.41 20.89
C ASP A 293 6.70 9.09 20.93
N TYR A 294 5.85 8.87 19.92
CA TYR A 294 5.14 7.61 19.73
C TYR A 294 6.09 6.41 19.64
N HIS A 295 7.13 6.48 18.79
CA HIS A 295 8.06 5.37 18.61
C HIS A 295 8.94 5.15 19.83
N THR A 296 9.35 6.22 20.51
CA THR A 296 10.08 6.15 21.77
C THR A 296 9.29 5.38 22.82
N GLN A 297 8.00 5.69 23.00
CA GLN A 297 7.15 4.97 23.96
C GLN A 297 6.82 3.54 23.51
N LEU A 298 6.56 3.33 22.21
CA LEU A 298 6.29 2.00 21.66
C LEU A 298 7.43 1.01 21.92
N TRP A 299 8.67 1.49 21.99
CA TRP A 299 9.83 0.64 22.24
C TRP A 299 9.95 0.13 23.66
N GLU A 300 9.26 0.74 24.61
CA GLU A 300 9.16 0.26 25.99
C GLU A 300 8.22 -0.94 26.11
N VAL A 301 7.30 -1.13 25.14
CA VAL A 301 6.31 -2.20 25.12
C VAL A 301 6.96 -3.54 24.74
N ASP A 302 6.56 -4.64 25.41
CA ASP A 302 6.94 -5.99 25.03
C ASP A 302 6.16 -6.46 23.79
N LEU A 303 6.66 -6.06 22.61
CA LEU A 303 6.14 -6.52 21.32
C LEU A 303 6.55 -7.97 20.99
N ASP A 304 7.45 -8.56 21.77
CA ASP A 304 7.88 -9.95 21.59
C ASP A 304 6.98 -10.94 22.33
N HIS A 305 6.14 -10.47 23.26
CA HIS A 305 5.10 -11.27 23.90
C HIS A 305 4.27 -12.02 22.83
N PRO A 306 4.10 -13.36 22.92
CA PRO A 306 3.47 -14.15 21.85
C PRO A 306 2.06 -13.68 21.44
N LEU A 307 1.27 -13.19 22.40
CA LEU A 307 -0.08 -12.65 22.14
C LEU A 307 -0.07 -11.34 21.33
N VAL A 308 1.06 -10.62 21.30
CA VAL A 308 1.23 -9.37 20.53
C VAL A 308 1.97 -9.65 19.22
N LYS A 309 3.05 -10.42 19.30
CA LYS A 309 3.99 -10.66 18.19
C LYS A 309 3.32 -11.25 16.94
N ARG A 310 2.53 -12.31 17.10
CA ARG A 310 1.83 -12.97 15.98
C ARG A 310 0.85 -12.02 15.29
N PRO A 311 -0.17 -11.46 15.98
CA PRO A 311 -1.13 -10.59 15.32
C PRO A 311 -0.48 -9.32 14.76
N LEU A 312 0.50 -8.73 15.45
CA LEU A 312 1.24 -7.57 14.94
C LEU A 312 1.98 -7.89 13.63
N THR A 313 2.68 -9.02 13.56
CA THR A 313 3.47 -9.39 12.37
C THR A 313 2.58 -9.61 11.15
N VAL A 314 1.52 -10.42 11.30
CA VAL A 314 0.54 -10.68 10.23
C VAL A 314 -0.10 -9.37 9.77
N TYR A 315 -0.56 -8.57 10.73
CA TYR A 315 -1.27 -7.34 10.46
C TYR A 315 -0.39 -6.31 9.73
N ARG A 316 0.87 -6.13 10.15
CA ARG A 316 1.80 -5.20 9.49
C ARG A 316 2.09 -5.60 8.04
N PHE A 317 2.24 -6.89 7.75
CA PHE A 317 2.40 -7.35 6.38
C PHE A 317 1.16 -6.99 5.53
N ALA A 318 -0.04 -7.27 6.04
CA ALA A 318 -1.29 -6.91 5.39
C ALA A 318 -1.42 -5.39 5.19
N THR A 319 -1.07 -4.57 6.19
CA THR A 319 -1.09 -3.11 6.10
C THR A 319 -0.18 -2.56 4.99
N ASN A 320 0.97 -3.18 4.75
CA ASN A 320 1.83 -2.78 3.63
C ASN A 320 1.18 -3.10 2.26
N VAL A 321 0.45 -4.20 2.15
CA VAL A 321 -0.32 -4.53 0.93
C VAL A 321 -1.53 -3.60 0.78
N LEU A 322 -2.22 -3.23 1.87
CA LEU A 322 -3.30 -2.23 1.87
C LEU A 322 -2.84 -0.93 1.22
N TYR A 323 -1.67 -0.42 1.59
CA TYR A 323 -1.14 0.82 1.02
C TYR A 323 -0.87 0.72 -0.49
N GLN A 324 -0.50 -0.46 -0.98
CA GLN A 324 -0.32 -0.68 -2.42
C GLN A 324 -1.67 -0.67 -3.15
N LEU A 325 -2.71 -1.27 -2.57
CA LEU A 325 -4.06 -1.23 -3.12
C LEU A 325 -4.62 0.20 -3.14
N LEU A 326 -4.39 0.97 -2.08
CA LEU A 326 -4.77 2.39 -2.04
C LEU A 326 -4.04 3.21 -3.11
N ALA A 327 -2.74 2.96 -3.32
CA ALA A 327 -1.99 3.61 -4.39
C ALA A 327 -2.56 3.26 -5.79
N ILE A 328 -3.05 2.03 -6.00
CA ILE A 328 -3.77 1.65 -7.23
C ILE A 328 -5.03 2.50 -7.41
N CYS A 329 -5.71 2.88 -6.33
CA CYS A 329 -6.90 3.75 -6.33
C CYS A 329 -6.57 5.26 -6.36
N ASP A 330 -5.41 5.66 -6.91
CA ASP A 330 -4.92 7.04 -6.97
C ASP A 330 -4.72 7.76 -5.63
N VAL A 331 -4.75 7.05 -4.50
CA VAL A 331 -4.46 7.66 -3.19
C VAL A 331 -2.99 8.04 -3.14
N THR A 332 -2.73 9.33 -3.03
CA THR A 332 -1.37 9.87 -2.87
C THR A 332 -0.81 9.58 -1.48
N PRO A 333 0.52 9.61 -1.28
CA PRO A 333 1.11 9.47 0.05
C PRO A 333 0.55 10.48 1.06
N MET A 334 0.35 11.74 0.65
CA MET A 334 -0.18 12.79 1.53
C MET A 334 -1.63 12.51 1.95
N GLU A 335 -2.48 12.07 1.02
CA GLU A 335 -3.87 11.67 1.32
C GLU A 335 -3.92 10.48 2.27
N ARG A 336 -3.02 9.50 2.09
CA ARG A 336 -2.87 8.37 3.01
C ARG A 336 -2.50 8.81 4.43
N TYR A 337 -1.55 9.73 4.56
CA TYR A 337 -1.13 10.22 5.89
C TYR A 337 -2.20 11.08 6.55
N LEU A 338 -2.91 11.91 5.79
CA LEU A 338 -4.07 12.63 6.30
C LEU A 338 -5.15 11.66 6.78
N ALA A 339 -5.49 10.64 6.01
CA ALA A 339 -6.46 9.62 6.41
C ALA A 339 -6.03 8.86 7.68
N ALA A 340 -4.73 8.55 7.82
CA ALA A 340 -4.18 7.94 9.04
C ALA A 340 -4.32 8.84 10.27
N ASP A 341 -4.08 10.16 10.13
CA ASP A 341 -4.28 11.15 11.21
C ASP A 341 -5.75 11.21 11.62
N LEU A 342 -6.66 11.37 10.64
CA LEU A 342 -8.10 11.44 10.86
C LEU A 342 -8.64 10.17 11.55
N MET A 343 -8.27 8.99 11.05
CA MET A 343 -8.71 7.70 11.61
C MET A 343 -8.14 7.47 13.02
N THR A 344 -6.89 7.88 13.28
CA THR A 344 -6.27 7.77 14.61
C THR A 344 -6.97 8.67 15.63
N ARG A 345 -7.27 9.93 15.28
CA ARG A 345 -7.99 10.85 16.17
C ARG A 345 -9.43 10.40 16.39
N ALA A 346 -10.10 9.92 15.35
CA ALA A 346 -11.43 9.33 15.48
C ALA A 346 -11.42 8.14 16.43
N THR A 347 -10.48 7.20 16.27
CA THR A 347 -10.37 6.04 17.15
C THR A 347 -10.18 6.45 18.61
N GLN A 348 -9.28 7.40 18.90
CA GLN A 348 -9.07 7.88 20.28
C GLN A 348 -10.31 8.58 20.85
N ARG A 349 -11.09 9.28 20.02
CA ARG A 349 -12.37 9.90 20.44
C ARG A 349 -13.44 8.84 20.72
N ILE A 350 -13.50 7.78 19.92
CA ILE A 350 -14.44 6.66 20.06
C ILE A 350 -14.12 5.84 21.31
N THR A 351 -12.85 5.53 21.54
CA THR A 351 -12.42 4.73 22.69
C THR A 351 -12.32 5.54 23.97
N GLY A 352 -12.18 6.87 23.87
CA GLY A 352 -11.89 7.75 25.00
C GLY A 352 -10.47 7.59 25.57
N VAL A 353 -9.57 6.92 24.84
CA VAL A 353 -8.21 6.60 25.30
C VAL A 353 -7.20 7.17 24.30
N ALA A 354 -6.29 8.02 24.78
CA ALA A 354 -5.18 8.52 23.97
C ALA A 354 -4.17 7.41 23.67
N TRP A 355 -3.46 7.51 22.55
CA TRP A 355 -2.44 6.52 22.18
C TRP A 355 -1.36 6.36 23.25
N SER A 356 -0.96 7.45 23.89
CA SER A 356 0.08 7.47 24.93
C SER A 356 -0.37 6.74 26.18
N ASP A 357 -1.62 6.93 26.58
CA ASP A 357 -2.20 6.25 27.75
C ASP A 357 -2.38 4.76 27.46
N HIS A 358 -2.80 4.42 26.23
CA HIS A 358 -2.93 3.04 25.80
C HIS A 358 -1.57 2.32 25.86
N LEU A 359 -0.51 2.88 25.26
CA LEU A 359 0.83 2.29 25.31
C LEU A 359 1.38 2.21 26.75
N ALA A 360 1.10 3.21 27.59
CA ALA A 360 1.53 3.20 28.99
C ALA A 360 0.90 2.06 29.81
N GLY A 361 -0.31 1.61 29.43
CA GLY A 361 -1.01 0.49 30.04
C GLY A 361 -0.65 -0.89 29.47
N MET A 362 0.17 -0.97 28.41
CA MET A 362 0.64 -2.24 27.86
C MET A 362 1.80 -2.81 28.68
N GLU A 363 2.01 -4.12 28.57
CA GLU A 363 3.15 -4.80 29.19
C GLU A 363 4.48 -4.25 28.65
N ARG A 364 5.42 -3.98 29.56
CA ARG A 364 6.73 -3.40 29.25
C ARG A 364 7.81 -4.47 29.25
N LYS A 365 8.88 -4.23 28.50
CA LYS A 365 10.07 -5.10 28.43
C LYS A 365 10.83 -5.23 29.75
#